data_AF-A0A151Z2F5-F1
#
_entry.id   AF-A0A151Z2F5-F1
#
_cell.length_a   1.000
_cell.length_b   1.000
_cell.length_c   1.000
_cell.angle_alpha   90.00
_cell.angle_beta   90.00
_cell.angle_gamma   90.00
#
_symmetry.space_group_name_H-M   'P 1'
#
loop_
_entity.id
_entity.type
_entity.pdbx_description
1 polymer ?
#
loop_
_entity_poly.entity_id
_entity_poly.type
_entity_poly.pdbx_seq_one_letter_code
_entity_poly.pdbx_strand_id
1 'polypeptide(L)'
;MSDLLINGYGNFSGGTFEKVRINGLGKVNGDLDCRLFITNGDSVVEGNVQTQTVKVSGSSAIEGKLKADETKVNGQLTTEGDVHTQNFTLNGTTQVKGNFIADQADIRGTLKVDEDLEAESVVIKGVFTIKGLLNAGNIQVELLGNAKAKEIGGEKIVVKKNSFALNKWLKSFFADKTLQAEVIEGDDIELEYTHAGIVRGKNVKIGPGCKVDVVEYQNSFDQHDRAEVKESKQV
;
A
#
# COMPACT_ATOMS: atom_id res chain seq x y z
N MET A 1 -22.26 1.03 -25.99
CA MET A 1 -21.52 -0.10 -25.39
C MET A 1 -22.53 -0.99 -24.68
N SER A 2 -22.27 -2.29 -24.57
CA SER A 2 -23.17 -3.26 -23.92
C SER A 2 -22.69 -3.62 -22.52
N ASP A 3 -23.59 -4.12 -21.68
CA ASP A 3 -23.25 -4.69 -20.37
C ASP A 3 -22.86 -6.17 -20.50
N LEU A 4 -21.92 -6.61 -19.67
CA LEU A 4 -21.60 -8.01 -19.44
C LEU A 4 -21.96 -8.37 -17.99
N LEU A 5 -22.96 -9.25 -17.81
CA LEU A 5 -23.38 -9.75 -16.51
C LEU A 5 -23.13 -11.26 -16.43
N ILE A 6 -22.32 -11.67 -15.47
CA ILE A 6 -22.03 -13.07 -15.16
C ILE A 6 -22.71 -13.41 -13.83
N ASN A 7 -23.55 -14.43 -13.82
CA ASN A 7 -24.14 -14.99 -12.60
C ASN A 7 -23.81 -16.49 -12.55
N GLY A 8 -23.17 -16.96 -11.48
CA GLY A 8 -22.72 -18.34 -11.35
C GLY A 8 -21.30 -18.53 -11.88
N TYR A 9 -21.12 -19.34 -12.93
CA TYR A 9 -19.82 -19.61 -13.56
C TYR A 9 -19.85 -19.21 -15.03
N GLY A 10 -18.79 -18.59 -15.55
CA GLY A 10 -18.65 -18.39 -16.99
C GLY A 10 -17.28 -17.88 -17.45
N ASN A 11 -16.98 -18.15 -18.73
CA ASN A 11 -15.79 -17.66 -19.43
C ASN A 11 -16.24 -16.78 -20.60
N PHE A 12 -15.59 -15.63 -20.77
CA PHE A 12 -15.97 -14.62 -21.76
C PHE A 12 -14.74 -14.09 -22.47
N SER A 13 -14.90 -13.61 -23.69
CA SER A 13 -13.85 -12.85 -24.36
C SER A 13 -13.75 -11.46 -23.76
N GLY A 14 -12.54 -10.92 -23.73
CA GLY A 14 -12.29 -9.50 -23.51
C GLY A 14 -12.94 -8.62 -24.59
N GLY A 15 -12.86 -7.31 -24.39
CA GLY A 15 -13.45 -6.32 -25.28
C GLY A 15 -13.92 -5.07 -24.54
N THR A 16 -14.73 -4.27 -25.23
CA THR A 16 -15.23 -2.99 -24.72
C THR A 16 -16.68 -3.11 -24.23
N PHE A 17 -16.92 -2.75 -22.97
CA PHE A 17 -18.23 -2.84 -22.33
C PHE A 17 -18.58 -1.54 -21.62
N GLU A 18 -19.88 -1.29 -21.43
CA GLU A 18 -20.31 -0.21 -20.53
C GLU A 18 -20.05 -0.62 -19.08
N LYS A 19 -20.52 -1.81 -18.71
CA LYS A 19 -20.37 -2.38 -17.38
C LYS A 19 -20.06 -3.86 -17.46
N VAL A 20 -19.07 -4.30 -16.69
CA VAL A 20 -18.83 -5.72 -16.44
C VAL A 20 -19.14 -6.01 -14.98
N ARG A 21 -20.08 -6.92 -14.73
CA ARG A 21 -20.41 -7.39 -13.39
C ARG A 21 -20.31 -8.90 -13.32
N ILE A 22 -19.45 -9.39 -12.45
CA ILE A 22 -19.25 -10.80 -12.17
C ILE A 22 -19.84 -11.11 -10.80
N ASN A 23 -20.84 -11.99 -10.73
CA ASN A 23 -21.41 -12.52 -9.50
C ASN A 23 -21.18 -14.04 -9.48
N GLY A 24 -20.24 -14.53 -8.69
CA GLY A 24 -19.76 -15.91 -8.72
C GLY A 24 -18.34 -16.02 -9.28
N LEU A 25 -18.07 -17.01 -10.13
CA LEU A 25 -16.77 -17.25 -10.76
C LEU A 25 -16.79 -16.80 -12.22
N GLY A 26 -15.94 -15.86 -12.59
CA GLY A 26 -15.86 -15.35 -13.96
C GLY A 26 -14.43 -15.30 -14.50
N LYS A 27 -14.24 -15.71 -15.75
CA LYS A 27 -12.99 -15.54 -16.48
C LYS A 27 -13.21 -14.64 -17.69
N VAL A 28 -12.35 -13.64 -17.88
CA VAL A 28 -12.29 -12.81 -19.09
C VAL A 28 -10.97 -13.14 -19.79
N ASN A 29 -11.06 -13.63 -21.02
CA ASN A 29 -9.90 -14.03 -21.82
C ASN A 29 -9.53 -12.84 -22.73
N GLY A 30 -8.42 -12.16 -22.42
CA GLY A 30 -7.96 -10.96 -23.12
C GLY A 30 -8.29 -9.65 -22.39
N ASP A 31 -7.93 -8.54 -23.02
CA ASP A 31 -8.05 -7.20 -22.46
C ASP A 31 -9.52 -6.78 -22.22
N LEU A 32 -9.74 -6.03 -21.15
CA LEU A 32 -11.04 -5.50 -20.76
C LEU A 32 -10.99 -3.96 -20.69
N ASP A 33 -11.79 -3.31 -21.53
CA ASP A 33 -12.05 -1.87 -21.45
C ASP A 33 -13.50 -1.65 -21.06
N CYS A 34 -13.77 -1.01 -19.93
CA CYS A 34 -15.14 -0.72 -19.55
C CYS A 34 -15.30 0.51 -18.66
N ARG A 35 -16.51 1.04 -18.50
CA ARG A 35 -16.71 2.14 -17.55
C ARG A 35 -16.69 1.65 -16.09
N LEU A 36 -17.26 0.47 -15.85
CA LEU A 36 -17.45 -0.06 -14.50
C LEU A 36 -17.19 -1.56 -14.46
N PHE A 37 -16.15 -1.97 -13.72
CA PHE A 37 -15.86 -3.37 -13.45
C PHE A 37 -16.20 -3.71 -12.00
N ILE A 38 -17.11 -4.67 -11.80
CA ILE A 38 -17.52 -5.14 -10.48
C ILE A 38 -17.35 -6.66 -10.41
N THR A 39 -16.65 -7.13 -9.39
CA THR A 39 -16.60 -8.55 -9.03
C THR A 39 -17.20 -8.75 -7.64
N ASN A 40 -18.21 -9.63 -7.55
CA ASN A 40 -18.80 -10.16 -6.32
C ASN A 40 -18.62 -11.70 -6.35
N GLY A 41 -17.51 -12.20 -5.82
CA GLY A 41 -17.05 -13.58 -6.02
C GLY A 41 -15.60 -13.59 -6.50
N ASP A 42 -15.25 -14.50 -7.40
CA ASP A 42 -13.89 -14.65 -7.91
C ASP A 42 -13.83 -14.32 -9.41
N SER A 43 -12.83 -13.55 -9.80
CA SER A 43 -12.62 -13.20 -11.21
C SER A 43 -11.16 -13.35 -11.62
N VAL A 44 -10.95 -13.77 -12.87
CA VAL A 44 -9.65 -13.76 -13.53
C VAL A 44 -9.78 -12.99 -14.84
N VAL A 45 -8.91 -12.03 -15.08
CA VAL A 45 -8.77 -11.34 -16.37
C VAL A 45 -7.39 -11.66 -16.93
N GLU A 46 -7.34 -12.44 -18.01
CA GLU A 46 -6.12 -12.82 -18.73
C GLU A 46 -5.70 -11.70 -19.71
N GLY A 47 -5.51 -10.51 -19.17
CA GLY A 47 -5.23 -9.31 -19.95
C GLY A 47 -5.19 -8.06 -19.11
N ASN A 48 -5.08 -6.91 -19.77
CA ASN A 48 -5.12 -5.61 -19.13
C ASN A 48 -6.55 -5.21 -18.82
N VAL A 49 -6.74 -4.45 -17.74
CA VAL A 49 -8.01 -3.81 -17.39
C VAL A 49 -7.84 -2.31 -17.47
N GLN A 50 -8.61 -1.66 -18.33
CA GLN A 50 -8.79 -0.21 -18.36
C GLN A 50 -10.24 0.11 -17.98
N THR A 51 -10.43 0.95 -16.97
CA THR A 51 -11.77 1.33 -16.53
C THR A 51 -11.83 2.69 -15.87
N GLN A 52 -13.02 3.24 -15.65
CA GLN A 52 -13.15 4.38 -14.73
C GLN A 52 -13.21 3.87 -13.28
N THR A 53 -13.96 2.79 -13.03
CA THR A 53 -14.15 2.28 -11.67
C THR A 53 -13.98 0.77 -11.59
N VAL A 54 -13.21 0.31 -10.60
CA VAL A 54 -13.14 -1.09 -10.16
C VAL A 54 -13.74 -1.24 -8.77
N LYS A 55 -14.61 -2.24 -8.59
CA LYS A 55 -15.10 -2.68 -7.27
C LYS A 55 -14.93 -4.18 -7.11
N VAL A 56 -14.07 -4.60 -6.20
CA VAL A 56 -13.85 -6.02 -5.88
C VAL A 56 -14.44 -6.32 -4.50
N SER A 57 -15.40 -7.24 -4.44
CA SER A 57 -16.01 -7.78 -3.22
C SER A 57 -15.91 -9.32 -3.28
N GLY A 58 -14.75 -9.86 -2.92
CA GLY A 58 -14.35 -11.24 -3.20
C GLY A 58 -12.87 -11.26 -3.62
N SER A 59 -12.53 -11.95 -4.70
CA SER A 59 -11.16 -11.99 -5.23
C SER A 59 -11.12 -11.63 -6.71
N SER A 60 -10.10 -10.88 -7.12
CA SER A 60 -9.84 -10.60 -8.53
C SER A 60 -8.35 -10.76 -8.83
N ALA A 61 -8.04 -11.53 -9.86
CA ALA A 61 -6.70 -11.64 -10.43
C ALA A 61 -6.70 -11.01 -11.83
N ILE A 62 -5.76 -10.11 -12.07
CA ILE A 62 -5.54 -9.45 -13.36
C ILE A 62 -4.13 -9.82 -13.80
N GLU A 63 -4.00 -10.59 -14.87
CA GLU A 63 -2.69 -11.04 -15.36
C GLU A 63 -1.92 -9.94 -16.11
N GLY A 64 -2.60 -8.85 -16.48
CA GLY A 64 -1.99 -7.65 -17.05
C GLY A 64 -1.94 -6.47 -16.09
N LYS A 65 -1.94 -5.28 -16.67
CA LYS A 65 -1.98 -4.00 -15.95
C LYS A 65 -3.41 -3.62 -15.57
N LEU A 66 -3.55 -2.86 -14.49
CA LEU A 66 -4.80 -2.20 -14.12
C LEU A 66 -4.64 -0.69 -14.24
N LYS A 67 -5.46 -0.06 -15.09
CA LYS A 67 -5.60 1.40 -15.16
C LYS A 67 -7.04 1.79 -14.80
N ALA A 68 -7.21 2.60 -13.76
CA ALA A 68 -8.51 3.06 -13.29
C ALA A 68 -8.50 4.53 -12.84
N ASP A 69 -9.67 5.16 -12.70
CA ASP A 69 -9.76 6.41 -11.94
C ASP A 69 -9.94 6.07 -10.45
N GLU A 70 -10.92 5.23 -10.14
CA GLU A 70 -11.23 4.74 -8.78
C GLU A 70 -11.11 3.21 -8.69
N THR A 71 -10.33 2.72 -7.73
CA THR A 71 -10.23 1.29 -7.41
C THR A 71 -10.60 1.04 -5.95
N LYS A 72 -11.67 0.28 -5.71
CA LYS A 72 -12.11 -0.11 -4.37
C LYS A 72 -12.09 -1.62 -4.19
N VAL A 73 -11.27 -2.09 -3.25
CA VAL A 73 -11.10 -3.52 -2.94
C VAL A 73 -11.59 -3.80 -1.53
N ASN A 74 -12.70 -4.52 -1.40
CA ASN A 74 -13.21 -5.07 -0.13
C ASN A 74 -13.09 -6.61 -0.19
N GLY A 75 -11.85 -7.09 -0.20
CA GLY A 75 -11.54 -8.47 -0.55
C GLY A 75 -10.07 -8.61 -0.93
N GLN A 76 -9.81 -9.26 -2.07
CA GLN A 76 -8.48 -9.56 -2.56
C GLN A 76 -8.31 -9.09 -4.01
N LEU A 77 -7.22 -8.38 -4.29
CA LEU A 77 -6.82 -8.03 -5.65
C LEU A 77 -5.37 -8.49 -5.88
N THR A 78 -5.11 -9.18 -6.97
CA THR A 78 -3.75 -9.44 -7.45
C THR A 78 -3.61 -8.93 -8.87
N THR A 79 -2.55 -8.18 -9.13
CA THR A 79 -2.17 -7.78 -10.50
C THR A 79 -0.75 -8.26 -10.80
N GLU A 80 -0.56 -8.93 -11.93
CA GLU A 80 0.78 -9.33 -12.39
C GLU A 80 1.53 -8.17 -13.08
N GLY A 81 0.81 -7.14 -13.53
CA GLY A 81 1.38 -5.88 -14.02
C GLY A 81 1.25 -4.71 -13.04
N ASP A 82 1.53 -3.52 -13.58
CA ASP A 82 1.40 -2.24 -12.87
C ASP A 82 -0.06 -1.92 -12.53
N VAL A 83 -0.26 -1.19 -11.43
CA VAL A 83 -1.50 -0.49 -11.10
C VAL A 83 -1.28 1.00 -11.28
N HIS A 84 -2.16 1.64 -12.03
CA HIS A 84 -2.26 3.10 -12.13
C HIS A 84 -3.69 3.51 -11.80
N THR A 85 -3.91 4.22 -10.69
CA THR A 85 -5.25 4.73 -10.35
C THR A 85 -5.21 6.09 -9.68
N GLN A 86 -6.17 6.98 -9.90
CA GLN A 86 -6.18 8.23 -9.13
C GLN A 86 -6.46 7.97 -7.65
N ASN A 87 -7.52 7.20 -7.34
CA ASN A 87 -7.93 6.88 -5.97
C ASN A 87 -7.96 5.37 -5.75
N PHE A 88 -7.15 4.88 -4.82
CA PHE A 88 -7.14 3.48 -4.41
C PHE A 88 -7.62 3.33 -2.95
N THR A 89 -8.61 2.48 -2.71
CA THR A 89 -9.08 2.13 -1.37
C THR A 89 -9.04 0.62 -1.16
N LEU A 90 -8.28 0.18 -0.16
CA LEU A 90 -8.21 -1.21 0.27
C LEU A 90 -8.86 -1.41 1.64
N ASN A 91 -9.77 -2.37 1.72
CA ASN A 91 -10.22 -3.03 2.95
C ASN A 91 -10.06 -4.55 2.75
N GLY A 92 -8.83 -5.06 2.91
CA GLY A 92 -8.51 -6.46 2.61
C GLY A 92 -7.04 -6.67 2.25
N THR A 93 -6.79 -7.42 1.19
CA THR A 93 -5.43 -7.73 0.72
C THR A 93 -5.24 -7.30 -0.73
N THR A 94 -4.10 -6.71 -1.06
CA THR A 94 -3.71 -6.45 -2.44
C THR A 94 -2.26 -6.82 -2.67
N GLN A 95 -1.99 -7.48 -3.80
CA GLN A 95 -0.65 -7.70 -4.32
C GLN A 95 -0.52 -7.09 -5.72
N VAL A 96 0.46 -6.20 -5.88
CA VAL A 96 0.87 -5.63 -7.16
C VAL A 96 2.26 -6.14 -7.47
N LYS A 97 2.43 -6.83 -8.59
CA LYS A 97 3.71 -7.39 -9.01
C LYS A 97 4.61 -6.37 -9.70
N GLY A 98 4.02 -5.36 -10.33
CA GLY A 98 4.73 -4.22 -10.90
C GLY A 98 4.72 -3.01 -9.97
N ASN A 99 4.70 -1.82 -10.58
CA ASN A 99 4.63 -0.54 -9.88
C ASN A 99 3.18 -0.22 -9.48
N PHE A 100 3.02 0.50 -8.38
CA PHE A 100 1.75 1.03 -7.93
C PHE A 100 1.80 2.56 -7.91
N ILE A 101 1.15 3.18 -8.90
CA ILE A 101 1.06 4.63 -9.07
C ILE A 101 -0.36 5.09 -8.69
N ALA A 102 -0.47 6.08 -7.80
CA ALA A 102 -1.74 6.72 -7.52
C ALA A 102 -1.67 8.19 -7.13
N ASP A 103 -2.79 8.91 -7.12
CA ASP A 103 -2.81 10.23 -6.47
C ASP A 103 -3.00 10.02 -4.95
N GLN A 104 -4.00 9.21 -4.60
CA GLN A 104 -4.38 8.90 -3.22
C GLN A 104 -4.50 7.38 -3.00
N ALA A 105 -3.87 6.86 -1.95
CA ALA A 105 -4.01 5.47 -1.53
C ALA A 105 -4.40 5.36 -0.04
N ASP A 106 -5.62 4.90 0.27
CA ASP A 106 -6.08 4.53 1.63
C ASP A 106 -6.09 3.00 1.77
N ILE A 107 -5.16 2.49 2.56
CA ILE A 107 -4.84 1.07 2.66
C ILE A 107 -5.17 0.57 4.07
N ARG A 108 -6.22 -0.25 4.18
CA ARG A 108 -6.58 -0.93 5.42
C ARG A 108 -6.50 -2.44 5.21
N GLY A 109 -5.50 -3.06 5.84
CA GLY A 109 -5.24 -4.49 5.71
C GLY A 109 -3.81 -4.78 5.27
N THR A 110 -3.63 -5.57 4.20
CA THR A 110 -2.31 -6.05 3.75
C THR A 110 -2.02 -5.60 2.33
N LEU A 111 -0.91 -4.90 2.13
CA LEU A 111 -0.43 -4.47 0.81
C LEU A 111 0.93 -5.09 0.49
N LYS A 112 1.09 -5.64 -0.70
CA LYS A 112 2.39 -6.04 -1.23
C LYS A 112 2.61 -5.41 -2.60
N VAL A 113 3.75 -4.75 -2.77
CA VAL A 113 4.21 -4.19 -4.04
C VAL A 113 5.61 -4.74 -4.29
N ASP A 114 5.79 -5.43 -5.42
CA ASP A 114 7.05 -6.08 -5.75
C ASP A 114 8.07 -5.11 -6.39
N GLU A 115 7.64 -3.90 -6.79
CA GLU A 115 8.48 -2.78 -7.26
C GLU A 115 8.24 -1.53 -6.37
N ASP A 116 8.01 -0.36 -6.98
CA ASP A 116 7.81 0.93 -6.31
C ASP A 116 6.32 1.27 -6.08
N LEU A 117 6.06 2.03 -5.03
CA LEU A 117 4.79 2.72 -4.80
C LEU A 117 5.02 4.23 -4.86
N GLU A 118 4.39 4.91 -5.82
CA GLU A 118 4.46 6.36 -5.99
C GLU A 118 3.06 6.96 -5.86
N ALA A 119 2.91 7.96 -4.99
CA ALA A 119 1.67 8.72 -4.92
C ALA A 119 1.81 10.16 -4.43
N GLU A 120 0.74 10.96 -4.47
CA GLU A 120 0.74 12.25 -3.78
C GLU A 120 0.54 12.05 -2.26
N SER A 121 -0.36 11.13 -1.89
CA SER A 121 -0.64 10.82 -0.49
C SER A 121 -0.98 9.34 -0.25
N VAL A 122 -0.37 8.79 0.80
CA VAL A 122 -0.47 7.38 1.19
C VAL A 122 -0.83 7.29 2.65
N VAL A 123 -1.96 6.64 2.95
CA VAL A 123 -2.39 6.31 4.31
C VAL A 123 -2.46 4.79 4.42
N ILE A 124 -1.63 4.19 5.28
CA ILE A 124 -1.61 2.76 5.50
C ILE A 124 -1.91 2.45 6.97
N LYS A 125 -3.02 1.75 7.22
CA LYS A 125 -3.37 1.17 8.51
C LYS A 125 -3.34 -0.36 8.37
N GLY A 126 -2.20 -0.98 8.67
CA GLY A 126 -2.04 -2.38 8.32
C GLY A 126 -0.63 -2.94 8.35
N VAL A 127 -0.41 -3.88 7.44
CA VAL A 127 0.85 -4.57 7.13
C VAL A 127 1.18 -4.25 5.68
N PHE A 128 2.43 -3.95 5.38
CA PHE A 128 2.84 -3.80 3.99
C PHE A 128 4.25 -4.30 3.71
N THR A 129 4.50 -4.67 2.46
CA THR A 129 5.83 -4.93 1.93
C THR A 129 5.94 -4.26 0.56
N ILE A 130 6.83 -3.28 0.47
CA ILE A 130 7.20 -2.61 -0.79
C ILE A 130 8.66 -2.97 -1.01
N LYS A 131 8.99 -3.68 -2.09
CA LYS A 131 10.38 -4.12 -2.31
C LYS A 131 11.29 -2.98 -2.76
N GLY A 132 10.74 -1.97 -3.42
CA GLY A 132 11.44 -0.76 -3.84
C GLY A 132 11.16 0.43 -2.92
N LEU A 133 10.97 1.58 -3.55
CA LEU A 133 10.72 2.87 -2.94
C LEU A 133 9.22 3.07 -2.68
N LEU A 134 8.90 3.51 -1.46
CA LEU A 134 7.63 4.16 -1.13
C LEU A 134 7.82 5.68 -1.22
N ASN A 135 7.35 6.31 -2.28
CA ASN A 135 7.47 7.75 -2.50
C ASN A 135 6.09 8.44 -2.44
N ALA A 136 5.90 9.39 -1.55
CA ALA A 136 4.76 10.29 -1.62
C ALA A 136 4.95 11.61 -0.90
N GLY A 137 4.26 12.67 -1.33
CA GLY A 137 4.27 13.96 -0.63
C GLY A 137 3.87 13.82 0.84
N ASN A 138 2.81 13.04 1.12
CA ASN A 138 2.37 12.72 2.48
C ASN A 138 2.28 11.21 2.71
N ILE A 139 3.01 10.70 3.70
CA ILE A 139 2.97 9.29 4.11
C ILE A 139 2.54 9.21 5.56
N GLN A 140 1.43 8.52 5.82
CA GLN A 140 0.93 8.21 7.16
C GLN A 140 0.77 6.71 7.33
N VAL A 141 1.47 6.16 8.31
CA VAL A 141 1.45 4.73 8.62
C VAL A 141 0.98 4.51 10.05
N GLU A 142 -0.06 3.70 10.23
CA GLU A 142 -0.47 3.12 11.49
C GLU A 142 -0.15 1.61 11.48
N LEU A 143 0.90 1.23 12.19
CA LEU A 143 1.39 -0.16 12.22
C LEU A 143 0.41 -1.07 12.96
N LEU A 144 -0.17 -2.05 12.25
CA LEU A 144 -0.96 -3.15 12.82
C LEU A 144 -0.22 -4.49 12.80
N GLY A 145 0.91 -4.57 12.08
CA GLY A 145 1.86 -5.68 12.07
C GLY A 145 3.23 -5.22 11.59
N ASN A 146 4.06 -6.15 11.13
CA ASN A 146 5.36 -5.79 10.54
C ASN A 146 5.16 -5.12 9.19
N ALA A 147 6.00 -4.14 8.88
CA ALA A 147 6.00 -3.45 7.62
C ALA A 147 7.43 -3.37 7.07
N LYS A 148 7.56 -3.33 5.75
CA LYS A 148 8.85 -3.18 5.08
C LYS A 148 8.72 -2.32 3.84
N ALA A 149 9.64 -1.38 3.68
CA ALA A 149 9.98 -0.75 2.42
C ALA A 149 11.50 -0.85 2.25
N LYS A 150 12.05 -0.85 1.04
CA LYS A 150 13.51 -0.70 0.92
C LYS A 150 13.90 0.74 1.25
N GLU A 151 13.23 1.69 0.62
CA GLU A 151 13.43 3.12 0.81
C GLU A 151 12.06 3.80 1.01
N ILE A 152 12.04 4.90 1.75
CA ILE A 152 10.85 5.74 1.93
C ILE A 152 11.25 7.19 1.66
N GLY A 153 10.55 7.83 0.72
CA GLY A 153 10.75 9.23 0.34
C GLY A 153 9.46 10.03 0.48
N GLY A 154 9.53 11.24 1.00
CA GLY A 154 8.34 12.11 1.04
C GLY A 154 8.56 13.46 1.70
N GLU A 155 7.66 14.41 1.49
CA GLU A 155 7.75 15.71 2.20
C GLU A 155 7.44 15.52 3.68
N LYS A 156 6.36 14.80 3.99
CA LYS A 156 5.94 14.50 5.36
C LYS A 156 5.76 13.01 5.57
N ILE A 157 6.53 12.44 6.49
CA ILE A 157 6.50 11.00 6.82
C ILE A 157 6.15 10.84 8.29
N VAL A 158 5.04 10.17 8.57
CA VAL A 158 4.58 9.89 9.93
C VAL A 158 4.30 8.39 10.09
N VAL A 159 5.04 7.73 10.97
CA VAL A 159 4.87 6.33 11.32
C VAL A 159 4.52 6.22 12.79
N LYS A 160 3.35 5.67 13.09
CA LYS A 160 2.84 5.49 14.47
C LYS A 160 2.45 4.05 14.71
N LYS A 161 2.56 3.60 15.96
CA LYS A 161 2.01 2.31 16.37
C LYS A 161 0.62 2.48 16.96
N ASN A 162 -0.34 1.65 16.51
CA ASN A 162 -1.64 1.66 17.15
C ASN A 162 -1.52 1.22 18.63
N SER A 163 -1.84 2.14 19.52
CA SER A 163 -1.72 1.97 20.97
C SER A 163 -3.01 1.47 21.66
N PHE A 164 -4.10 1.22 20.92
CA PHE A 164 -5.42 1.00 21.49
C PHE A 164 -5.74 -0.43 21.97
N ALA A 165 -4.88 -1.44 21.79
CA ALA A 165 -5.35 -2.83 21.85
C ALA A 165 -4.48 -3.88 22.54
N LEU A 166 -3.67 -3.57 23.58
CA LEU A 166 -3.01 -4.65 24.33
C LEU A 166 -2.83 -4.36 25.82
N ASN A 167 -3.64 -5.07 26.61
CA ASN A 167 -3.45 -5.25 28.05
C ASN A 167 -2.00 -5.64 28.36
N LYS A 168 -1.46 -5.04 29.43
CA LYS A 168 -0.06 -5.12 29.90
C LYS A 168 0.49 -6.54 30.12
N TRP A 169 -0.39 -7.55 30.20
CA TRP A 169 -0.08 -8.96 30.51
C TRP A 169 0.38 -9.83 29.32
N LEU A 170 0.18 -9.39 28.07
CA LEU A 170 0.42 -10.24 26.89
C LEU A 170 1.71 -9.87 26.15
N LYS A 171 2.62 -9.12 26.80
CA LYS A 171 3.88 -8.63 26.23
C LYS A 171 4.86 -9.72 25.79
N SER A 172 4.70 -10.97 26.25
CA SER A 172 5.64 -12.06 25.98
C SER A 172 5.37 -12.82 24.67
N PHE A 173 4.26 -12.55 23.96
CA PHE A 173 3.85 -13.32 22.77
C PHE A 173 3.80 -12.50 21.47
N PHE A 174 4.02 -11.19 21.52
CA PHE A 174 4.02 -10.35 20.31
C PHE A 174 5.45 -9.96 19.97
N ALA A 175 5.94 -10.47 18.84
CA ALA A 175 7.05 -9.85 18.15
C ALA A 175 6.77 -8.34 17.98
N ASP A 176 7.81 -7.51 18.16
CA ASP A 176 7.68 -6.07 18.02
C ASP A 176 7.27 -5.73 16.58
N LYS A 177 6.01 -5.31 16.43
CA LYS A 177 5.47 -4.74 15.19
C LYS A 177 6.33 -3.54 14.82
N THR A 178 7.06 -3.66 13.74
CA THR A 178 8.07 -2.67 13.33
C THR A 178 7.97 -2.38 11.85
N LEU A 179 8.33 -1.15 11.48
CA LEU A 179 8.70 -0.80 10.12
C LEU A 179 10.19 -1.07 9.92
N GLN A 180 10.57 -1.72 8.83
CA GLN A 180 11.95 -1.85 8.39
C GLN A 180 12.16 -1.06 7.10
N ALA A 181 13.22 -0.25 7.07
CA ALA A 181 13.69 0.45 5.88
C ALA A 181 15.22 0.54 5.87
N GLU A 182 15.85 0.66 4.70
CA GLU A 182 17.27 0.96 4.60
C GLU A 182 17.50 2.47 4.75
N VAL A 183 16.71 3.26 4.03
CA VAL A 183 16.75 4.73 4.04
C VAL A 183 15.34 5.30 4.18
N ILE A 184 15.20 6.34 5.00
CA ILE A 184 14.00 7.18 5.08
C ILE A 184 14.45 8.63 4.88
N GLU A 185 13.96 9.29 3.82
CA GLU A 185 14.33 10.66 3.47
C GLU A 185 13.10 11.54 3.29
N GLY A 186 13.13 12.75 3.87
CA GLY A 186 12.02 13.69 3.77
C GLY A 186 12.22 15.00 4.51
N ASP A 187 11.28 15.94 4.39
CA ASP A 187 11.40 17.24 5.06
C ASP A 187 11.03 17.13 6.54
N ASP A 188 9.84 16.61 6.84
CA ASP A 188 9.31 16.44 8.19
C ASP A 188 9.06 14.95 8.50
N ILE A 189 9.84 14.39 9.41
CA ILE A 189 9.84 12.95 9.71
C ILE A 189 9.48 12.73 11.19
N GLU A 190 8.41 11.98 11.47
CA GLU A 190 8.04 11.48 12.81
C GLU A 190 7.92 9.96 12.78
N LEU A 191 8.82 9.25 13.45
CA LEU A 191 8.89 7.79 13.42
C LEU A 191 8.71 7.18 14.80
N GLU A 192 7.85 6.16 14.91
CA GLU A 192 7.79 5.24 16.03
C GLU A 192 8.01 3.81 15.54
N TYR A 193 8.59 2.94 16.39
CA TYR A 193 8.76 1.51 16.10
C TYR A 193 9.38 1.21 14.72
N THR A 194 10.37 2.00 14.31
CA THR A 194 11.01 1.92 13.00
C THR A 194 12.48 1.52 13.13
N HIS A 195 12.91 0.53 12.35
CA HIS A 195 14.30 0.12 12.19
C HIS A 195 14.79 0.65 10.84
N ALA A 196 15.76 1.56 10.87
CA ALA A 196 16.30 2.20 9.67
C ALA A 196 17.84 2.25 9.69
N GLY A 197 18.47 2.09 8.53
CA GLY A 197 19.89 2.39 8.38
C GLY A 197 20.12 3.89 8.50
N ILE A 198 19.49 4.66 7.60
CA ILE A 198 19.63 6.12 7.57
C ILE A 198 18.27 6.78 7.63
N VAL A 199 18.13 7.80 8.48
CA VAL A 199 17.01 8.75 8.45
C VAL A 199 17.58 10.13 8.15
N ARG A 200 17.16 10.75 7.04
CA ARG A 200 17.63 12.07 6.61
C ARG A 200 16.46 13.03 6.46
N GLY A 201 16.53 14.20 7.10
CA GLY A 201 15.52 15.23 6.85
C GLY A 201 15.79 16.62 7.38
N LYS A 202 14.83 17.54 7.23
CA LYS A 202 14.96 18.88 7.80
C LYS A 202 14.63 18.87 9.29
N ASN A 203 13.48 18.31 9.64
CA ASN A 203 13.01 18.14 11.00
C ASN A 203 12.76 16.65 11.26
N VAL A 204 13.52 16.07 12.20
CA VAL A 204 13.48 14.63 12.47
C VAL A 204 13.08 14.39 13.92
N LYS A 205 12.00 13.63 14.12
CA LYS A 205 11.55 13.16 15.42
C LYS A 205 11.58 11.63 15.47
N ILE A 206 12.46 11.11 16.32
CA ILE A 206 12.63 9.66 16.54
C ILE A 206 11.96 9.31 17.87
N GLY A 207 10.77 8.72 17.76
CA GLY A 207 9.94 8.25 18.85
C GLY A 207 10.35 6.88 19.40
N PRO A 208 9.54 6.33 20.34
CA PRO A 208 9.89 5.11 21.07
C PRO A 208 9.94 3.87 20.15
N GLY A 209 10.81 2.92 20.51
CA GLY A 209 10.93 1.65 19.79
C GLY A 209 11.64 1.75 18.44
N CYS A 210 12.13 2.93 18.09
CA CYS A 210 12.98 3.10 16.91
C CYS A 210 14.41 2.65 17.17
N LYS A 211 15.04 2.08 16.14
CA LYS A 211 16.47 1.78 16.06
C LYS A 211 17.00 2.33 14.75
N VAL A 212 17.86 3.34 14.82
CA VAL A 212 18.39 4.03 13.64
C VAL A 212 19.90 4.05 13.70
N ASP A 213 20.58 3.65 12.62
CA ASP A 213 22.05 3.70 12.60
C ASP A 213 22.54 5.15 12.50
N VAL A 214 22.04 5.92 11.54
CA VAL A 214 22.44 7.32 11.33
C VAL A 214 21.22 8.23 11.15
N VAL A 215 21.19 9.32 11.91
CA VAL A 215 20.25 10.43 11.69
C VAL A 215 21.00 11.65 11.16
N GLU A 216 20.61 12.12 9.97
CA GLU A 216 21.10 13.35 9.35
C GLU A 216 19.98 14.39 9.37
N TYR A 217 20.20 15.55 9.99
CA TYR A 217 19.16 16.58 10.10
C TYR A 217 19.69 17.98 9.77
N GLN A 218 18.84 18.85 9.21
CA GLN A 218 19.23 20.24 8.89
C GLN A 218 18.82 21.23 9.99
N ASN A 219 17.57 21.16 10.45
CA ASN A 219 16.99 22.15 11.36
C ASN A 219 16.84 21.64 12.79
N SER A 220 16.11 20.53 12.98
CA SER A 220 15.79 20.02 14.32
C SER A 220 15.85 18.50 14.39
N PHE A 221 16.29 18.02 15.55
CA PHE A 221 16.31 16.60 15.91
C PHE A 221 15.77 16.43 17.33
N ASP A 222 14.71 15.63 17.47
CA ASP A 222 14.09 15.25 18.73
C ASP A 222 14.15 13.72 18.88
N GLN A 223 14.75 13.23 19.96
CA GLN A 223 14.89 11.81 20.23
C GLN A 223 14.24 11.47 21.56
N HIS A 224 13.32 10.51 21.54
CA HIS A 224 12.77 9.94 22.77
C HIS A 224 13.83 9.09 23.49
N ASP A 225 13.89 9.18 24.82
CA ASP A 225 14.78 8.38 25.72
C ASP A 225 14.81 6.86 25.48
N ARG A 226 13.80 6.30 24.81
CA ARG A 226 13.66 4.85 24.53
C ARG A 226 13.94 4.51 23.06
N ALA A 227 14.44 5.45 22.29
CA ALA A 227 14.89 5.23 20.92
C ALA A 227 16.40 5.00 20.91
N GLU A 228 16.85 4.07 20.08
CA GLU A 228 18.26 3.74 19.90
C GLU A 228 18.75 4.41 18.61
N VAL A 229 19.52 5.49 18.72
CA VAL A 229 20.19 6.14 17.57
C VAL A 229 21.69 5.99 17.77
N LYS A 230 22.42 5.36 16.82
CA LYS A 230 23.87 5.15 16.98
C LYS A 230 24.67 6.42 16.72
N GLU A 231 24.33 7.15 15.67
CA GLU A 231 24.95 8.43 15.31
C GLU A 231 23.87 9.44 14.91
N SER A 232 24.02 10.68 15.36
CA SER A 232 23.24 11.81 14.85
C SER A 232 24.18 12.96 14.50
N LYS A 233 23.93 13.61 13.36
CA LYS A 233 24.72 14.76 12.91
C LYS A 233 23.85 15.77 12.19
N GLN A 234 24.15 17.04 12.43
CA GLN A 234 23.56 18.14 11.69
C GLN A 234 24.34 18.36 10.39
N VAL A 235 23.65 18.46 9.25
CA VAL A 235 24.24 18.61 7.90
C VAL A 235 23.75 19.83 7.17
#